data_AF-A0A962E4U4-F1
#
_entry.id   AF-A0A962E4U4-F1
#
_cell.length_a   1.000
_cell.length_b   1.000
_cell.length_c   1.000
_cell.angle_alpha   90.00
_cell.angle_beta   90.00
_cell.angle_gamma   90.00
#
_symmetry.space_group_name_H-M   'P 1'
#
loop_
_entity.id
_entity.type
_entity.pdbx_description
1 polymer ?
#
loop_
_entity_poly.entity_id
_entity_poly.type
_entity_poly.pdbx_seq_one_letter_code
_entity_poly.pdbx_strand_id
1 'polypeptide(L)'
;MYVPSPLAAVAYGAVKIAGYAYAAHWFNRYGRPQASLFGFGLAKTLIGLVGGVLYVFLVADLLSASDLVIYLAAAPVRLAAWIIVIQLFYQVKASTHLLWALAGTAWSYALDLLMAGIYQLVPGMVMPWC
;
A
#
# COMPACT_ATOMS: atom_id res chain seq x y z
N MET A 1 -15.67 13.84 2.74
CA MET A 1 -14.25 13.45 2.54
C MET A 1 -13.39 14.69 2.56
N TYR A 2 -12.49 14.83 3.53
CA TYR A 2 -11.44 15.85 3.48
C TYR A 2 -10.34 15.36 2.54
N VAL A 3 -9.92 16.20 1.60
CA VAL A 3 -8.76 15.91 0.76
C VAL A 3 -7.51 16.19 1.61
N PRO A 4 -6.57 15.23 1.77
CA PRO A 4 -5.35 15.49 2.51
C PRO A 4 -4.59 16.65 1.87
N SER A 5 -3.93 17.48 2.70
CA SER A 5 -3.12 18.57 2.19
C SER A 5 -2.06 18.04 1.21
N PRO A 6 -1.60 18.84 0.22
CA PRO A 6 -0.57 18.38 -0.71
C PRO A 6 0.67 17.83 -0.01
N LEU A 7 1.07 18.44 1.10
CA LEU A 7 2.18 17.97 1.93
C LEU A 7 1.88 16.61 2.57
N ALA A 8 0.66 16.38 3.06
CA ALA A 8 0.22 15.08 3.59
C ALA A 8 0.25 14.00 2.51
N ALA A 9 -0.22 14.30 1.30
CA ALA A 9 -0.17 13.37 0.17
C ALA A 9 1.27 13.02 -0.22
N VAL A 10 2.18 14.00 -0.27
CA VAL A 10 3.61 13.79 -0.57
C VAL A 10 4.28 12.95 0.51
N ALA A 11 4.06 13.27 1.79
CA ALA A 11 4.63 12.51 2.90
C ALA A 11 4.13 11.06 2.91
N TYR A 12 2.84 10.85 2.71
CA TYR A 12 2.24 9.52 2.59
C TYR A 12 2.87 8.73 1.44
N GLY A 13 2.98 9.35 0.26
CA GLY A 13 3.64 8.75 -0.90
C GLY A 13 5.09 8.37 -0.60
N ALA A 14 5.86 9.26 0.02
CA ALA A 14 7.25 9.00 0.39
C ALA A 14 7.40 7.83 1.37
N VAL A 15 6.57 7.78 2.41
CA VAL A 15 6.56 6.66 3.38
C VAL A 15 6.19 5.35 2.70
N LYS A 16 5.20 5.35 1.79
CA LYS A 16 4.84 4.16 1.02
C LYS A 16 5.98 3.69 0.13
N ILE A 17 6.60 4.60 -0.63
CA ILE A 17 7.71 4.25 -1.52
C ILE A 17 8.88 3.67 -0.71
N ALA A 18 9.28 4.34 0.38
CA ALA A 18 10.35 3.87 1.24
C ALA A 18 10.03 2.51 1.90
N GLY A 19 8.82 2.36 2.45
CA GLY A 19 8.36 1.12 3.06
C GLY A 19 8.30 -0.05 2.07
N TYR A 20 7.87 0.20 0.83
CA TYR A 20 7.83 -0.83 -0.21
C TYR A 20 9.21 -1.12 -0.81
N ALA A 21 10.11 -0.13 -0.88
CA ALA A 21 11.52 -0.37 -1.22
C ALA A 21 12.20 -1.25 -0.16
N TYR A 22 11.88 -1.07 1.13
CA TYR A 22 12.33 -1.96 2.19
C TYR A 22 11.78 -3.39 2.04
N ALA A 23 10.51 -3.54 1.67
CA ALA A 23 9.95 -4.86 1.34
C ALA A 23 10.69 -5.51 0.16
N ALA A 24 11.00 -4.74 -0.90
CA ALA A 24 11.79 -5.21 -2.03
C ALA A 24 13.20 -5.66 -1.62
N HIS A 25 13.84 -4.97 -0.67
CA HIS A 25 15.15 -5.38 -0.14
C HIS A 25 15.08 -6.76 0.51
N TRP A 26 14.00 -7.04 1.25
CA TRP A 26 13.78 -8.36 1.81
C TRP A 26 13.50 -9.41 0.74
N PHE A 27 12.64 -9.11 -0.24
CA PHE A 27 12.35 -10.01 -1.36
C PHE A 27 13.58 -10.33 -2.21
N ASN A 28 14.46 -9.35 -2.48
CA ASN A 28 15.70 -9.53 -3.23
C ASN A 28 16.67 -10.57 -2.62
N ARG A 29 16.55 -10.86 -1.33
CA ARG A 29 17.33 -11.93 -0.67
C ARG A 29 16.93 -13.32 -1.15
N TYR A 30 15.66 -13.51 -1.48
CA TYR A 30 15.07 -14.81 -1.78
C TYR A 30 14.53 -14.94 -3.21
N GLY A 31 14.31 -13.81 -3.88
CA GLY A 31 13.74 -13.69 -5.22
C GLY A 31 14.80 -13.49 -6.30
N ARG A 32 14.42 -13.88 -7.52
CA ARG A 32 15.17 -13.62 -8.75
C ARG A 32 14.20 -13.19 -9.86
N PRO A 33 14.59 -12.29 -10.77
CA PRO A 33 15.78 -11.43 -10.70
C PRO A 33 15.71 -10.47 -9.50
N GLN A 34 16.81 -9.77 -9.22
CA GLN A 34 16.80 -8.73 -8.18
C GLN A 34 16.12 -7.47 -8.74
N ALA A 35 15.04 -7.04 -8.10
CA ALA A 35 14.33 -5.84 -8.45
C ALA A 35 15.09 -4.59 -8.02
N SER A 36 14.98 -3.50 -8.79
CA SER A 36 15.32 -2.16 -8.30
C SER A 36 14.44 -1.83 -7.10
N LEU A 37 15.05 -1.48 -5.95
CA LEU A 37 14.33 -1.18 -4.72
C LEU A 37 13.36 0.00 -4.92
N PHE A 38 13.85 1.08 -5.53
CA PHE A 38 13.05 2.26 -5.81
C PHE A 38 11.98 1.98 -6.87
N GLY A 39 12.34 1.26 -7.95
CA GLY A 39 11.41 0.90 -9.01
C GLY A 39 10.23 0.05 -8.48
N PHE A 40 10.52 -0.93 -7.62
CA PHE A 40 9.51 -1.73 -6.96
C PHE A 40 8.63 -0.88 -6.04
N GLY A 41 9.25 -0.06 -5.19
CA GLY A 41 8.52 0.78 -4.24
C GLY A 41 7.57 1.78 -4.92
N LEU A 42 8.04 2.41 -6.00
CA LEU A 42 7.24 3.31 -6.83
C LEU A 42 6.09 2.56 -7.53
N ALA A 43 6.39 1.44 -8.20
CA ALA A 43 5.37 0.63 -8.88
C ALA A 43 4.27 0.16 -7.92
N LYS A 44 4.65 -0.37 -6.75
CA LYS A 44 3.68 -0.81 -5.73
C LYS A 44 2.81 0.33 -5.21
N THR A 45 3.38 1.52 -5.08
CA THR A 45 2.65 2.73 -4.66
C THR A 45 1.64 3.16 -5.72
N LEU A 46 2.04 3.24 -6.98
CA LEU A 46 1.17 3.62 -8.09
C LEU A 46 0.03 2.62 -8.32
N ILE A 47 0.34 1.32 -8.37
CA ILE A 47 -0.68 0.26 -8.52
C ILE A 47 -1.65 0.31 -7.33
N GLY A 48 -1.14 0.52 -6.11
CA GLY A 48 -1.97 0.66 -4.92
C GLY A 48 -2.87 1.89 -4.97
N LEU A 49 -2.38 3.03 -5.45
CA LEU A 49 -3.14 4.26 -5.61
C LEU A 49 -4.29 4.07 -6.60
N VAL A 50 -3.99 3.53 -7.80
CA VAL A 50 -5.02 3.24 -8.81
C VAL A 50 -6.07 2.27 -8.27
N GLY A 51 -5.64 1.18 -7.63
CA GLY A 51 -6.55 0.22 -7.01
C GLY A 51 -7.42 0.84 -5.90
N GLY A 52 -6.82 1.68 -5.04
CA GLY A 52 -7.54 2.37 -3.97
C GLY A 52 -8.57 3.36 -4.49
N VAL A 53 -8.23 4.12 -5.53
CA VAL A 53 -9.18 5.02 -6.22
C VAL A 53 -10.36 4.23 -6.78
N LEU A 54 -10.10 3.16 -7.54
CA LEU A 54 -11.16 2.30 -8.07
C LEU A 54 -12.05 1.71 -6.98
N TYR A 55 -11.44 1.26 -5.88
CA TYR A 55 -12.17 0.72 -4.73
C TYR A 55 -13.12 1.75 -4.11
N VAL A 56 -12.64 2.97 -3.88
CA VAL A 56 -13.48 4.04 -3.30
C VAL A 56 -14.65 4.37 -4.21
N PHE A 57 -14.42 4.55 -5.51
CA PHE A 57 -15.48 4.95 -6.45
C PHE A 57 -16.46 3.83 -6.81
N LEU A 58 -16.05 2.57 -6.76
CA LEU A 58 -16.89 1.45 -7.24
C LEU A 58 -17.48 0.60 -6.12
N VAL A 59 -16.85 0.57 -4.95
CA VAL A 59 -17.17 -0.40 -3.89
C VAL A 59 -17.50 0.28 -2.57
N ALA A 60 -16.78 1.32 -2.17
CA ALA A 60 -16.96 1.93 -0.85
C ALA A 60 -18.39 2.47 -0.66
N ASP A 61 -18.96 3.12 -1.67
CA ASP A 61 -20.33 3.65 -1.63
C ASP A 61 -21.40 2.54 -1.51
N LEU A 62 -21.10 1.33 -1.98
CA LEU A 62 -22.02 0.18 -1.89
C LEU A 62 -22.06 -0.44 -0.50
N LEU A 63 -21.02 -0.26 0.31
CA LEU A 63 -20.91 -0.93 1.61
C LEU A 63 -21.72 -0.26 2.71
N SER A 64 -22.08 1.03 2.57
CA SER A 64 -22.80 1.81 3.60
C SER A 64 -22.26 1.57 5.02
N ALA A 65 -20.93 1.46 5.14
CA ALA A 65 -20.24 0.99 6.32
C ALA A 65 -19.37 2.09 6.95
N SER A 66 -18.86 1.84 8.16
CA SER A 66 -17.92 2.76 8.81
C SER A 66 -16.58 2.82 8.06
N ASP A 67 -15.85 3.91 8.23
CA ASP A 67 -14.53 4.11 7.62
C ASP A 67 -13.56 2.97 7.93
N LEU A 68 -13.63 2.41 9.15
CA LEU A 68 -12.82 1.24 9.53
C LEU A 68 -13.17 0.01 8.69
N VAL A 69 -14.46 -0.25 8.45
CA VAL A 69 -14.89 -1.38 7.63
C VAL A 69 -14.49 -1.16 6.19
N ILE A 70 -14.67 0.04 5.64
CA ILE A 70 -14.22 0.39 4.28
C ILE A 70 -12.70 0.21 4.17
N TYR A 71 -11.94 0.62 5.18
CA TYR A 71 -10.49 0.47 5.21
C TYR A 71 -10.04 -0.99 5.22
N LEU A 72 -10.62 -1.83 6.09
CA LEU A 72 -10.30 -3.25 6.19
C LEU A 72 -10.78 -4.05 4.97
N ALA A 73 -11.95 -3.69 4.42
CA ALA A 73 -12.49 -4.31 3.21
C ALA A 73 -11.67 -4.00 1.95
N ALA A 74 -10.73 -3.05 2.00
CA ALA A 74 -9.74 -2.84 0.95
C ALA A 74 -8.64 -3.93 0.91
N ALA A 75 -8.62 -4.88 1.85
CA ALA A 75 -7.63 -5.96 1.89
C ALA A 75 -7.49 -6.75 0.56
N PRO A 76 -8.57 -7.14 -0.14
CA PRO A 76 -8.46 -7.84 -1.41
C PRO A 76 -7.79 -7.01 -2.51
N VAL A 77 -8.07 -5.69 -2.54
CA VAL A 77 -7.46 -4.75 -3.49
C VAL A 77 -5.96 -4.62 -3.22
N ARG A 78 -5.57 -4.54 -1.94
CA ARG A 78 -4.16 -4.51 -1.53
C ARG A 78 -3.46 -5.81 -1.91
N LEU A 79 -4.09 -6.95 -1.66
CA LEU A 79 -3.56 -8.26 -2.02
C LEU A 79 -3.35 -8.38 -3.54
N ALA A 80 -4.34 -7.99 -4.34
CA ALA A 80 -4.23 -7.96 -5.79
C ALA A 80 -3.08 -7.05 -6.25
N ALA A 81 -2.94 -5.85 -5.69
CA ALA A 81 -1.85 -4.95 -6.01
C ALA A 81 -0.47 -5.54 -5.67
N TRP A 82 -0.36 -6.31 -4.58
CA TRP A 82 0.86 -7.04 -4.24
C TRP A 82 1.16 -8.19 -5.19
N ILE A 83 0.14 -8.99 -5.53
CA ILE A 83 0.25 -10.06 -6.52
C ILE A 83 0.79 -9.50 -7.84
N ILE A 84 0.18 -8.43 -8.35
CA ILE A 84 0.59 -7.79 -9.60
C ILE A 84 2.05 -7.31 -9.51
N VAL A 85 2.41 -6.53 -8.50
CA VAL A 85 3.79 -5.98 -8.46
C VAL A 85 4.84 -7.07 -8.27
N ILE A 86 4.55 -8.12 -7.50
CA ILE A 86 5.51 -9.21 -7.32
C ILE A 86 5.66 -9.98 -8.65
N GLN A 87 4.57 -10.20 -9.40
CA GLN A 87 4.63 -10.81 -10.73
C GLN A 87 5.47 -9.99 -11.73
N LEU A 88 5.38 -8.66 -11.66
CA LEU A 88 6.14 -7.78 -12.56
C LEU A 88 7.65 -7.80 -12.30
N PHE A 89 8.07 -8.03 -11.06
CA PHE A 89 9.47 -7.87 -10.65
C PHE A 89 10.19 -9.19 -10.29
N TYR A 90 9.46 -10.24 -9.91
CA TYR A 90 10.03 -11.48 -9.40
C TYR A 90 9.43 -12.71 -10.08
N GLN A 91 10.30 -13.67 -10.37
CA GLN A 91 9.95 -15.01 -10.83
C GLN A 91 10.05 -15.96 -9.64
N VAL A 92 8.96 -16.08 -8.89
CA VAL A 92 8.86 -16.98 -7.73
C VAL A 92 7.73 -17.99 -7.94
N LYS A 93 7.80 -19.11 -7.20
CA LYS A 93 6.73 -20.12 -7.20
C LYS A 93 5.41 -19.50 -6.71
N ALA A 94 4.28 -20.01 -7.18
CA ALA A 94 2.95 -19.49 -6.83
C ALA A 94 2.67 -19.44 -5.31
N SER A 95 3.14 -20.44 -4.55
CA SER A 95 3.00 -20.45 -3.09
C SER A 95 3.79 -19.34 -2.41
N THR A 96 5.04 -19.12 -2.84
CA THR A 96 5.89 -18.01 -2.37
C THR A 96 5.28 -16.66 -2.75
N HIS A 97 4.73 -16.57 -3.96
CA HIS A 97 4.06 -15.39 -4.47
C HIS A 97 2.90 -14.96 -3.58
N LEU A 98 2.00 -15.90 -3.26
CA LEU A 98 0.87 -15.65 -2.37
C LEU A 98 1.32 -15.28 -0.95
N LEU A 99 2.30 -16.00 -0.40
CA LEU A 99 2.83 -15.71 0.93
C LEU A 99 3.42 -14.29 1.00
N TRP A 100 4.21 -13.90 0.00
CA TRP A 100 4.78 -12.56 -0.08
C TRP A 100 3.71 -11.49 -0.27
N ALA A 101 2.66 -11.78 -1.03
CA ALA A 101 1.56 -10.85 -1.21
C ALA A 101 0.72 -10.66 0.07
N LEU A 102 0.52 -11.72 0.85
CA LEU A 102 -0.12 -11.64 2.17
C LEU A 102 0.73 -10.84 3.16
N ALA A 103 2.02 -11.16 3.26
CA ALA A 103 2.96 -10.43 4.10
C ALA A 103 3.06 -8.95 3.69
N GLY A 104 3.11 -8.69 2.38
CA GLY A 104 3.06 -7.34 1.82
C GLY A 104 1.77 -6.62 2.17
N THR A 105 0.62 -7.30 2.13
CA THR A 105 -0.68 -6.70 2.49
C THR A 105 -0.68 -6.26 3.95
N ALA A 106 -0.23 -7.12 4.87
CA ALA A 106 -0.05 -6.76 6.27
C ALA A 106 0.94 -5.59 6.43
N TRP A 107 2.03 -5.58 5.67
CA TRP A 107 2.98 -4.47 5.65
C TRP A 107 2.36 -3.16 5.18
N SER A 108 1.48 -3.18 4.18
CA SER A 108 0.74 -2.00 3.75
C SER A 108 -0.13 -1.41 4.86
N TYR A 109 -0.75 -2.25 5.69
CA TYR A 109 -1.51 -1.82 6.89
C TYR A 109 -0.57 -1.23 7.95
N ALA A 110 0.57 -1.87 8.23
CA ALA A 110 1.57 -1.34 9.17
C ALA A 110 2.06 0.07 8.76
N LEU A 111 2.31 0.30 7.47
CA LEU A 111 2.70 1.60 6.95
C LEU A 111 1.59 2.66 7.07
N ASP A 112 0.31 2.27 7.01
CA ASP A 112 -0.79 3.21 7.26
C ASP A 112 -0.88 3.60 8.72
N LEU A 113 -0.70 2.65 9.64
CA LEU A 113 -0.65 2.93 11.09
C LEU A 113 0.54 3.83 11.42
N LEU A 114 1.69 3.61 10.80
CA LEU A 114 2.83 4.51 10.90
C LEU A 114 2.46 5.92 10.45
N MET A 115 1.80 6.06 9.30
CA MET A 115 1.33 7.36 8.82
C MET A 115 0.32 8.00 9.75
N ALA A 116 -0.59 7.22 10.34
CA ALA A 116 -1.51 7.70 11.37
C ALA A 116 -0.78 8.29 12.57
N GLY A 117 0.28 7.64 13.04
CA GLY A 117 1.15 8.19 14.07
C GLY A 117 1.87 9.48 13.64
N ILE A 118 2.42 9.53 12.41
CA ILE A 118 3.09 10.72 11.88
C ILE A 118 2.13 11.92 11.85
N TYR A 119 0.89 11.71 11.43
CA TYR A 119 -0.11 12.79 11.37
C TYR A 119 -0.49 13.37 12.73
N GLN A 120 -0.39 12.59 13.82
CA GLN A 120 -0.62 13.11 15.16
C GLN A 120 0.51 14.04 15.63
N LEU A 121 1.71 13.92 15.03
CA LEU A 121 2.90 14.64 15.44
C LEU A 121 3.17 15.89 14.59
N VAL A 122 2.62 15.95 13.37
CA VAL A 122 2.90 17.04 12.43
C VAL A 122 1.68 17.98 12.31
N PRO A 123 1.79 19.24 12.81
CA PRO A 123 0.69 20.20 12.74
C PRO A 123 0.25 20.46 11.29
N GLY A 124 -1.06 20.46 11.05
CA GLY A 124 -1.64 20.79 9.74
C GLY A 124 -1.79 19.63 8.74
N MET A 125 -1.46 18.39 9.15
CA MET A 125 -1.78 17.20 8.37
C MET A 125 -3.05 16.54 8.91
N VAL A 126 -4.18 16.75 8.24
CA VAL A 126 -5.47 16.13 8.61
C VAL A 126 -5.66 14.85 7.80
N MET A 127 -5.96 13.74 8.48
CA MET A 127 -6.35 12.49 7.81
C MET A 127 -7.87 12.48 7.55
N PRO A 128 -8.35 11.90 6.43
CA PRO A 128 -9.79 11.87 6.15
C PRO A 128 -10.62 10.92 7.02
N TRP A 129 -9.98 10.08 7.86
CA TRP A 129 -10.59 8.90 8.48
C TRP A 129 -10.47 8.86 10.02
N CYS A 130 -10.29 10.01 10.66
CA CYS A 130 -10.40 10.17 12.10
C CYS A 130 -11.46 11.22 12.44
#